data_AF-A0A2D5H136-F1
#
_entry.id   AF-A0A2D5H136-F1
#
_cell.length_a   1.000
_cell.length_b   1.000
_cell.length_c   1.000
_cell.angle_alpha   90.00
_cell.angle_beta   90.00
_cell.angle_gamma   90.00
#
_symmetry.space_group_name_H-M   'P 1'
#
loop_
_entity.id
_entity.type
_entity.pdbx_description
1 polymer ?
#
loop_
_entity_poly.entity_id
_entity_poly.type
_entity_poly.pdbx_seq_one_letter_code
_entity_poly.pdbx_strand_id
1 'polypeptide(L)'
;MNTESPFPARKKRFPFGIVLSVLALVTAYALLVNAGRNLEYKKVKAVHQEFLALKQQKASNTDWEAFKQSVHTRIDPVIKKLEATAGSDFPMETQLYWATRDYLYPMLDNARVEKSREQEKFEKHLEEAERLINKQP
;
A
#
# COMPACT_ATOMS: atom_id res chain seq x y z
N MET A 1 45.50 -12.24 -35.13
CA MET A 1 45.43 -10.87 -34.56
C MET A 1 44.05 -10.32 -34.92
N ASN A 2 43.29 -9.89 -33.89
CA ASN A 2 42.00 -9.16 -33.90
C ASN A 2 40.76 -9.97 -34.36
N THR A 3 39.92 -10.55 -33.48
CA THR A 3 38.79 -9.96 -32.69
C THR A 3 37.85 -9.12 -33.59
N GLU A 4 36.55 -9.36 -33.71
CA GLU A 4 35.54 -9.33 -32.64
C GLU A 4 34.27 -10.13 -33.03
N SER A 5 33.62 -10.72 -32.03
CA SER A 5 32.30 -11.35 -32.12
C SER A 5 31.20 -10.29 -31.89
N PRO A 6 30.10 -10.25 -32.66
CA PRO A 6 29.05 -9.28 -32.43
C PRO A 6 28.13 -9.76 -31.30
N PHE A 7 28.30 -9.20 -30.10
CA PHE A 7 27.29 -9.31 -29.06
C PHE A 7 25.96 -8.71 -29.55
N PRO A 8 24.82 -9.39 -29.41
CA PRO A 8 23.54 -8.81 -29.80
C PRO A 8 23.16 -7.69 -28.83
N ALA A 9 22.79 -6.54 -29.41
CA ALA A 9 22.32 -5.36 -28.71
C ALA A 9 21.17 -5.72 -27.74
N ARG A 10 21.39 -5.49 -26.45
CA ARG A 10 20.40 -5.65 -25.39
C ARG A 10 19.25 -4.66 -25.63
N LYS A 11 18.13 -5.14 -26.20
CA LYS A 11 16.90 -4.33 -26.35
C LYS A 11 16.46 -3.84 -24.97
N LYS A 12 16.60 -2.54 -24.71
CA LYS A 12 16.01 -1.86 -23.56
C LYS A 12 14.50 -1.94 -23.70
N ARG A 13 13.88 -2.95 -23.09
CA ARG A 13 12.43 -3.01 -22.90
C ARG A 13 12.06 -1.87 -21.96
N PHE A 14 11.61 -0.74 -22.52
CA PHE A 14 11.02 0.34 -21.74
C PHE A 14 9.85 -0.23 -20.92
N PRO A 15 9.71 0.14 -19.65
CA PRO A 15 8.74 -0.48 -18.74
C PRO A 15 7.34 0.12 -18.95
N PHE A 16 6.84 0.09 -20.20
CA PHE A 16 5.47 0.53 -20.51
C PHE A 16 4.44 -0.23 -19.67
N GLY A 17 4.73 -1.49 -19.31
CA GLY A 17 3.90 -2.27 -18.40
C GLY A 17 3.78 -1.66 -17.00
N ILE A 18 4.85 -1.08 -16.45
CA ILE A 18 4.83 -0.49 -15.10
C ILE A 18 4.00 0.80 -15.09
N VAL A 19 4.19 1.66 -16.09
CA VAL A 19 3.43 2.92 -16.21
C VAL A 19 1.93 2.64 -16.39
N LEU A 20 1.56 1.67 -17.22
CA LEU A 20 0.16 1.25 -17.38
C LEU A 20 -0.43 0.63 -16.11
N SER A 21 0.38 -0.13 -15.35
CA SER A 21 -0.04 -0.72 -14.07
C SER A 21 -0.32 0.35 -13.02
N VAL A 22 0.59 1.31 -12.88
CA VAL A 22 0.43 2.45 -11.96
C VAL A 22 -0.78 3.29 -12.37
N LEU A 23 -0.97 3.55 -13.66
CA LEU A 23 -2.12 4.31 -14.15
C LEU A 23 -3.45 3.58 -13.88
N ALA A 24 -3.50 2.26 -14.06
CA ALA A 24 -4.67 1.45 -13.74
C ALA A 24 -4.98 1.47 -12.23
N LEU A 25 -3.95 1.41 -11.38
CA LEU A 25 -4.08 1.50 -9.92
C LEU A 25 -4.55 2.89 -9.45
N VAL A 26 -4.06 3.96 -10.09
CA VAL A 26 -4.54 5.33 -9.83
C VAL A 26 -6.02 5.48 -10.23
N THR A 27 -6.41 4.92 -11.37
CA THR A 27 -7.82 4.93 -11.82
C THR A 27 -8.71 4.12 -10.88
N ALA A 28 -8.27 2.94 -10.44
CA ALA A 28 -8.98 2.12 -9.45
C ALA A 28 -9.09 2.82 -8.09
N TYR A 29 -8.04 3.52 -7.65
CA TYR A 29 -8.06 4.35 -6.45
C TYR A 29 -9.07 5.51 -6.58
N ALA A 30 -9.10 6.21 -7.72
CA ALA A 30 -10.07 7.27 -7.97
C ALA A 30 -11.52 6.76 -7.96
N LEU A 31 -11.77 5.57 -8.51
CA LEU A 31 -13.09 4.92 -8.46
C LEU A 31 -13.48 4.49 -7.03
N LEU A 32 -12.53 4.01 -6.22
CA LEU A 32 -12.75 3.68 -4.81
C LEU A 32 -13.06 4.92 -3.97
N VAL A 33 -12.39 6.04 -4.23
CA VAL A 33 -12.65 7.32 -3.54
C VAL A 33 -14.06 7.84 -3.83
N ASN A 34 -14.61 7.54 -5.01
CA ASN A 34 -15.94 7.98 -5.41
C ASN A 34 -17.09 7.08 -4.87
N ALA A 35 -16.79 6.01 -4.13
CA ALA A 35 -17.76 5.00 -3.74
C ALA A 35 -17.84 4.73 -2.22
N GLY A 36 -18.89 5.23 -1.57
CA GLY A 36 -19.59 4.57 -0.45
C GLY A 36 -18.94 4.51 0.95
N ARG A 37 -19.67 3.87 1.89
CA ARG A 37 -19.32 3.66 3.30
C ARG A 37 -17.87 3.16 3.48
N ASN A 38 -17.25 3.50 4.61
CA ASN A 38 -15.92 3.02 5.03
C ASN A 38 -14.76 3.42 4.10
N LEU A 39 -14.79 4.66 3.60
CA LEU A 39 -13.78 5.21 2.69
C LEU A 39 -12.35 5.06 3.23
N GLU A 40 -12.17 5.27 4.53
CA GLU A 40 -10.85 5.25 5.17
C GLU A 40 -10.26 3.84 5.16
N TYR A 41 -11.08 2.82 5.45
CA TYR A 41 -10.70 1.42 5.29
C TYR A 41 -10.25 1.11 3.85
N LYS A 42 -11.02 1.57 2.84
CA LYS A 42 -10.70 1.31 1.43
C LYS A 42 -9.35 1.91 1.03
N LYS A 43 -9.02 3.12 1.51
CA LYS A 43 -7.71 3.74 1.26
C LYS A 43 -6.57 2.93 1.87
N VAL A 44 -6.73 2.49 3.12
CA VAL A 44 -5.71 1.67 3.82
C VAL A 44 -5.54 0.31 3.13
N LYS A 45 -6.64 -0.35 2.77
CA LYS A 45 -6.61 -1.63 2.04
C LYS A 45 -5.93 -1.50 0.67
N ALA A 46 -6.20 -0.41 -0.06
CA ALA A 46 -5.54 -0.16 -1.34
C ALA A 46 -4.03 0.00 -1.20
N VAL A 47 -3.55 0.71 -0.17
CA VAL A 47 -2.12 0.82 0.14
C VAL A 47 -1.50 -0.54 0.46
N HIS A 48 -2.18 -1.39 1.23
CA HIS A 48 -1.69 -2.74 1.53
C HIS A 48 -1.60 -3.62 0.27
N GLN A 49 -2.59 -3.55 -0.61
CA GLN A 49 -2.55 -4.27 -1.90
C GLN A 49 -1.40 -3.80 -2.79
N GLU A 50 -1.16 -2.48 -2.85
CA GLU A 50 -0.04 -1.90 -3.58
C GLU A 50 1.30 -2.36 -2.98
N PHE A 51 1.45 -2.32 -1.65
CA PHE A 51 2.62 -2.84 -0.94
C PHE A 51 2.90 -4.31 -1.31
N LEU A 52 1.89 -5.18 -1.27
CA LEU A 52 2.04 -6.59 -1.63
C LEU A 52 2.47 -6.77 -3.09
N ALA A 53 1.91 -5.97 -4.00
CA ALA A 53 2.28 -5.99 -5.41
C ALA A 53 3.75 -5.58 -5.63
N LEU A 54 4.21 -4.47 -5.00
CA LEU A 54 5.61 -4.05 -5.09
C LEU A 54 6.56 -5.11 -4.52
N LYS A 55 6.20 -5.72 -3.39
CA LYS A 55 6.98 -6.81 -2.77
C LYS A 55 7.10 -8.02 -3.70
N GLN A 56 5.99 -8.47 -4.28
CA GLN A 56 5.97 -9.58 -5.23
C GLN A 56 6.81 -9.29 -6.48
N GLN A 57 6.80 -8.05 -6.96
CA GLN A 57 7.55 -7.62 -8.14
C GLN A 57 9.03 -7.36 -7.85
N LYS A 58 9.47 -7.43 -6.59
CA LYS A 58 10.82 -7.04 -6.14
C LYS A 58 11.21 -5.66 -6.67
N ALA A 59 10.31 -4.70 -6.43
CA ALA A 59 10.45 -3.32 -6.91
C ALA A 59 11.83 -2.72 -6.57
N SER A 60 12.31 -1.82 -7.42
CA SER A 60 13.60 -1.15 -7.22
C SER A 60 13.59 -0.28 -5.96
N ASN A 61 14.77 0.13 -5.47
CA ASN A 61 14.84 1.06 -4.33
C ASN A 61 14.12 2.38 -4.65
N THR A 62 14.28 2.90 -5.86
CA THR A 62 13.63 4.15 -6.30
C THR A 62 12.11 4.02 -6.27
N ASP A 63 11.56 2.93 -6.81
CA ASP A 63 10.11 2.70 -6.81
C ASP A 63 9.57 2.52 -5.38
N TRP A 64 10.33 1.85 -4.51
CA TRP A 64 9.96 1.65 -3.12
C TRP A 64 9.92 2.97 -2.33
N GLU A 65 10.92 3.82 -2.49
CA GLU A 65 10.96 5.14 -1.84
C GLU A 65 9.85 6.06 -2.36
N ALA A 66 9.58 6.04 -3.68
CA ALA A 66 8.47 6.77 -4.26
C ALA A 66 7.11 6.30 -3.72
N PHE A 67 6.94 4.98 -3.55
CA PHE A 67 5.77 4.39 -2.92
C PHE A 67 5.62 4.88 -1.47
N LYS A 68 6.66 4.81 -0.64
CA LYS A 68 6.59 5.29 0.76
C LYS A 68 6.17 6.77 0.85
N GLN A 69 6.73 7.63 0.03
CA GLN A 69 6.36 9.06 -0.04
C GLN A 69 4.90 9.26 -0.44
N SER A 70 4.42 8.49 -1.43
CA SER A 70 3.02 8.49 -1.85
C SER A 70 2.09 8.02 -0.74
N VAL A 71 2.49 7.00 0.04
CA VAL A 71 1.69 6.52 1.18
C VAL A 71 1.53 7.60 2.24
N HIS A 72 2.60 8.31 2.62
CA HIS A 72 2.49 9.44 3.55
C HIS A 72 1.47 10.48 3.08
N THR A 73 1.57 10.90 1.81
CA THR A 73 0.65 11.87 1.20
C THR A 73 -0.83 11.41 1.28
N ARG A 74 -1.08 10.10 1.09
CA ARG A 74 -2.43 9.52 1.04
C ARG A 74 -2.98 9.17 2.42
N ILE A 75 -2.14 8.78 3.37
CA ILE A 75 -2.54 8.18 4.65
C ILE A 75 -2.39 9.14 5.82
N ASP A 76 -1.49 10.13 5.80
CA ASP A 76 -1.42 11.12 6.90
C ASP A 76 -2.75 11.84 7.15
N PRO A 77 -3.53 12.26 6.12
CA PRO A 77 -4.87 12.82 6.34
C PRO A 77 -5.85 11.79 6.91
N VAL A 78 -5.70 10.51 6.57
CA VAL A 78 -6.52 9.41 7.10
C VAL A 78 -6.21 9.20 8.58
N ILE A 79 -4.94 9.17 8.97
CA ILE A 79 -4.52 9.06 10.37
C ILE A 79 -5.11 10.19 11.20
N LYS A 80 -5.00 11.45 10.74
CA LYS A 80 -5.57 12.62 11.44
C LYS A 80 -7.09 12.51 11.64
N LYS A 81 -7.81 12.02 10.63
CA LYS A 81 -9.25 11.81 10.74
C LYS A 81 -9.58 10.70 11.73
N LEU A 82 -8.88 9.57 11.63
CA LEU A 82 -9.07 8.42 12.50
C LEU A 82 -8.73 8.76 13.96
N GLU A 83 -7.69 9.56 14.19
CA GLU A 83 -7.32 10.07 15.52
C GLU A 83 -8.48 10.84 16.19
N ALA A 84 -9.20 11.65 15.42
CA ALA A 84 -10.33 12.42 15.93
C ALA A 84 -11.58 11.58 16.21
N THR A 85 -11.70 10.39 15.61
CA THR A 85 -12.89 9.55 15.71
C THR A 85 -12.68 8.25 16.49
N ALA A 86 -11.44 7.79 16.64
CA ALA A 86 -11.12 6.56 17.34
C ALA A 86 -11.53 6.66 18.82
N GLY A 87 -12.21 5.61 19.30
CA GLY A 87 -12.76 5.56 20.64
C GLY A 87 -13.55 4.27 20.85
N SER A 88 -14.00 4.04 22.09
CA SER A 88 -14.78 2.84 22.45
C SER A 88 -16.02 2.63 21.58
N ASP A 89 -16.62 3.74 21.15
CA ASP A 89 -17.88 3.74 20.39
C ASP A 89 -17.65 3.54 18.89
N PHE A 90 -16.38 3.66 18.45
CA PHE A 90 -15.93 3.58 17.06
C PHE A 90 -14.80 2.54 16.95
N PRO A 91 -15.11 1.25 17.15
CA PRO A 91 -14.10 0.21 17.21
C PRO A 91 -13.41 -0.01 15.86
N MET A 92 -14.11 0.18 14.73
CA MET A 92 -13.54 0.02 13.39
C MET A 92 -12.47 1.09 13.13
N GLU A 93 -12.78 2.33 13.45
CA GLU A 93 -11.89 3.48 13.34
C GLU A 93 -10.67 3.31 14.25
N THR A 94 -10.88 2.76 15.45
CA THR A 94 -9.79 2.44 16.39
C THR A 94 -8.82 1.41 15.80
N GLN A 95 -9.34 0.34 15.18
CA GLN A 95 -8.50 -0.67 14.53
C GLN A 95 -7.71 -0.08 13.36
N LEU A 96 -8.36 0.75 12.53
CA LEU A 96 -7.68 1.43 11.43
C LEU A 96 -6.62 2.42 11.91
N TYR A 97 -6.89 3.13 13.01
CA TYR A 97 -5.96 4.08 13.59
C TYR A 97 -4.68 3.37 14.05
N TRP A 98 -4.79 2.26 14.78
CA TRP A 98 -3.64 1.46 15.17
C TRP A 98 -2.91 0.86 13.96
N ALA A 99 -3.64 0.31 12.99
CA ALA A 99 -3.03 -0.22 11.77
C ALA A 99 -2.16 0.85 11.09
N THR A 100 -2.71 2.05 10.88
CA THR A 100 -2.05 3.11 10.14
C THR A 100 -0.96 3.82 10.93
N ARG A 101 -1.25 4.30 12.14
CA ARG A 101 -0.30 5.08 12.94
C ARG A 101 0.86 4.23 13.45
N ASP A 102 0.57 3.03 13.96
CA ASP A 102 1.56 2.26 14.72
C ASP A 102 2.34 1.27 13.85
N TYR A 103 1.73 0.77 12.77
CA TYR A 103 2.28 -0.37 12.05
C TYR A 103 2.53 -0.13 10.56
N LEU A 104 1.81 0.76 9.89
CA LEU A 104 1.97 0.96 8.45
C LEU A 104 3.39 1.42 8.08
N TYR A 105 3.86 2.54 8.62
CA TYR A 105 5.19 3.05 8.24
C TYR A 105 6.33 2.11 8.64
N PRO A 106 6.37 1.57 9.88
CA PRO A 106 7.36 0.56 10.23
C PRO A 106 7.31 -0.70 9.35
N MET A 107 6.11 -1.14 8.92
CA MET A 107 5.96 -2.23 7.95
C MET A 107 6.60 -1.89 6.61
N LEU A 108 6.43 -0.67 6.09
CA LEU A 108 7.00 -0.27 4.80
C LEU A 108 8.53 -0.30 4.80
N ASP A 109 9.17 -0.04 5.94
CA ASP A 109 10.62 -0.08 6.08
C ASP A 109 11.16 -1.50 6.30
N ASN A 110 10.45 -2.31 7.12
CA ASN A 110 10.99 -3.58 7.61
C ASN A 110 10.49 -4.82 6.84
N ALA A 111 9.35 -4.73 6.14
CA ALA A 111 8.68 -5.89 5.56
C ALA A 111 8.86 -6.01 4.04
N ARG A 112 9.84 -5.31 3.45
CA ARG A 112 10.06 -5.31 1.99
C ARG A 112 10.43 -6.69 1.44
N VAL A 113 11.28 -7.44 2.13
CA VAL A 113 11.78 -8.74 1.65
C VAL A 113 11.01 -9.88 2.32
N GLU A 114 10.99 -9.91 3.64
CA GLU A 114 10.31 -10.93 4.44
C GLU A 114 9.13 -10.33 5.20
N LYS A 115 8.24 -11.17 5.73
CA LYS A 115 7.14 -10.70 6.56
C LYS A 115 7.69 -10.28 7.92
N SER A 116 7.44 -9.04 8.33
CA SER A 116 7.86 -8.53 9.64
C SER A 116 6.73 -8.60 10.68
N ARG A 117 7.09 -8.45 11.96
CA ARG A 117 6.12 -8.33 13.06
C ARG A 117 5.14 -7.18 12.83
N GLU A 118 5.62 -6.07 12.28
CA GLU A 118 4.83 -4.88 11.95
C GLU A 118 3.83 -5.19 10.83
N GLN A 119 4.23 -5.97 9.82
CA GLN A 119 3.30 -6.45 8.79
C GLN A 119 2.19 -7.31 9.41
N GLU A 120 2.54 -8.26 10.29
CA GLU A 120 1.54 -9.09 10.96
C GLU A 120 0.56 -8.29 11.81
N LYS A 121 1.06 -7.28 12.55
CA LYS A 121 0.20 -6.41 13.37
C LYS A 121 -0.69 -5.53 12.51
N PHE A 122 -0.14 -4.92 11.47
CA PHE A 122 -0.90 -4.16 10.48
C PHE A 122 -2.05 -4.99 9.91
N GLU A 123 -1.74 -6.19 9.40
CA GLU A 123 -2.71 -7.08 8.77
C GLU A 123 -3.80 -7.53 9.75
N LYS A 124 -3.43 -7.85 10.99
CA LYS A 124 -4.39 -8.23 12.03
C LYS A 124 -5.40 -7.12 12.32
N HIS A 125 -4.93 -5.88 12.44
CA HIS A 125 -5.82 -4.74 12.68
C HIS A 125 -6.70 -4.44 11.45
N LEU A 126 -6.15 -4.57 10.24
CA LEU A 126 -6.90 -4.39 9.00
C LEU A 126 -8.00 -5.46 8.82
N GLU A 127 -7.71 -6.72 9.14
CA GLU A 127 -8.67 -7.82 9.12
C GLU A 127 -9.79 -7.61 10.16
N GLU A 128 -9.44 -7.18 11.36
CA GLU A 128 -10.42 -6.89 12.41
C GLU A 128 -11.32 -5.70 12.02
N ALA A 129 -10.78 -4.66 11.39
CA ALA A 129 -11.57 -3.56 10.84
C ALA A 129 -12.56 -4.05 9.77
N GLU A 130 -12.12 -4.95 8.87
CA GLU A 130 -12.99 -5.58 7.86
C GLU A 130 -14.13 -6.38 8.51
N ARG A 131 -13.82 -7.16 9.55
CA ARG A 131 -14.81 -7.92 10.31
C ARG A 131 -15.87 -7.01 10.93
N LEU A 132 -15.46 -5.87 11.50
CA LEU A 132 -16.37 -4.91 12.10
C LEU A 132 -17.27 -4.24 11.05
N ILE A 133 -16.72 -3.90 9.88
CA ILE A 133 -17.48 -3.39 8.73
C ILE A 133 -18.57 -4.38 8.30
N ASN A 134 -18.23 -5.67 8.20
CA ASN A 134 -19.16 -6.70 7.75
C ASN A 134 -20.23 -7.07 8.79
N LYS A 135 -20.04 -6.65 10.06
CA LYS A 135 -21.01 -6.84 11.14
C LYS A 135 -22.00 -5.69 11.30
N GLN A 136 -21.73 -4.54 10.71
CA GLN A 136 -22.67 -3.43 10.69
C GLN A 136 -23.82 -3.77 9.72
N PRO A 137 -25.09 -3.67 10.14
CA PRO A 137 -26.24 -3.95 9.28
C PRO A 137 -26.35 -3.04 8.04
#